data_AF-A0A955PC13-F1
#
_entry.id   AF-A0A955PC13-F1
#
_cell.length_a   1.000
_cell.length_b   1.000
_cell.length_c   1.000
_cell.angle_alpha   90.00
_cell.angle_beta   90.00
_cell.angle_gamma   90.00
#
_symmetry.space_group_name_H-M   'P 1'
#
loop_
_entity.id
_entity.type
_entity.pdbx_description
1 polymer ?
#
loop_
_entity_poly.entity_id
_entity_poly.type
_entity_poly.pdbx_seq_one_letter_code
_entity_poly.pdbx_strand_id
1 'polypeptide(L)' 'LPRGSGFHVDLKSNNGSVRTDFELAQSEVQESNRLEGHVGSGGGLVQARTSNGSIEVKMD' A
#
# COMPACT_ATOMS: atom_id res chain seq x y z
N LEU A 1 -6.09 7.47 4.96
CA LEU A 1 -5.02 8.42 4.51
C LEU A 1 -5.70 9.57 3.79
N PRO A 2 -5.21 10.82 3.87
CA PRO A 2 -5.87 11.95 3.23
C PRO A 2 -5.91 11.82 1.70
N ARG A 3 -7.08 12.04 1.07
CA ARG A 3 -7.19 12.10 -0.40
C ARG A 3 -6.28 13.17 -1.01
N GLY A 4 -5.67 12.86 -2.15
CA GLY A 4 -4.78 13.77 -2.89
C GLY A 4 -3.37 13.89 -2.30
N SER A 5 -3.06 13.20 -1.20
CA SER A 5 -1.69 13.12 -0.68
C SER A 5 -0.84 12.14 -1.50
N GLY A 6 0.42 12.50 -1.73
CA GLY A 6 1.42 11.60 -2.29
C GLY A 6 2.20 10.88 -1.18
N PHE A 7 2.50 9.60 -1.39
CA PHE A 7 3.27 8.79 -0.43
C PHE A 7 3.93 7.60 -1.10
N HIS A 8 4.92 7.03 -0.42
CA HIS A 8 5.44 5.69 -0.71
C HIS A 8 4.74 4.71 0.23
N VAL A 9 4.34 3.56 -0.29
CA VAL A 9 3.72 2.47 0.45
C VAL A 9 4.57 1.19 0.37
N ASP A 10 4.81 0.52 1.51
CA ASP A 10 5.42 -0.82 1.65
C ASP A 10 4.53 -1.66 2.58
N LEU A 11 3.66 -2.48 1.99
CA LEU A 11 2.73 -3.36 2.69
C LEU A 11 3.07 -4.81 2.43
N LYS A 12 3.11 -5.61 3.50
CA LYS A 12 3.35 -7.05 3.37
C LYS A 12 2.55 -7.85 4.39
N SER A 13 1.84 -8.85 3.89
CA SER A 13 1.29 -9.94 4.70
C SER A 13 1.89 -11.28 4.27
N ASN A 14 2.30 -12.13 5.21
CA ASN A 14 2.82 -13.45 4.86
C ASN A 14 1.69 -14.43 4.52
N ASN A 15 0.69 -14.55 5.40
CA ASN A 15 -0.41 -15.52 5.27
C ASN A 15 -1.79 -14.87 5.06
N GLY A 16 -1.83 -13.57 4.79
CA GLY A 16 -3.06 -12.81 4.55
C GLY A 16 -3.01 -12.03 3.25
N SER A 17 -3.92 -11.06 3.11
CA SER A 17 -4.05 -10.25 1.90
C SER A 17 -3.74 -8.78 2.14
N VAL A 18 -3.36 -8.07 1.09
CA VAL A 18 -3.21 -6.62 1.06
C VAL A 18 -4.26 -6.04 0.12
N ARG A 19 -5.00 -5.02 0.57
CA ARG A 19 -6.02 -4.32 -0.23
C ARG A 19 -5.88 -2.81 -0.07
N THR A 20 -6.05 -2.11 -1.19
CA THR A 20 -6.01 -0.65 -1.26
C THR A 20 -7.16 -0.16 -2.15
N ASP A 21 -7.61 1.06 -1.92
CA ASP A 21 -8.63 1.76 -2.74
C ASP A 21 -8.02 2.86 -3.64
N PHE A 22 -6.70 2.88 -3.74
CA PHE A 22 -5.93 3.82 -4.52
C PHE A 22 -5.04 3.12 -5.53
N GLU A 23 -4.76 3.84 -6.62
CA GLU A 23 -3.90 3.37 -7.70
C GLU A 23 -2.43 3.72 -7.44
N LEU A 24 -1.53 2.82 -7.84
CA LEU A 24 -0.09 3.04 -7.84
C LEU A 24 0.39 3.61 -9.17
N ALA A 25 1.58 4.21 -9.15
CA ALA A 25 2.29 4.54 -10.39
C ALA A 25 2.62 3.28 -11.22
N GLN A 26 2.89 3.45 -12.53
CA GLN A 26 3.30 2.35 -13.39
C GLN A 26 4.68 1.79 -12.96
N SER A 27 4.85 0.46 -13.06
CA SER A 27 6.07 -0.31 -12.70
C SER A 27 6.27 -0.61 -11.21
N GLU A 28 5.19 -0.64 -10.44
CA GLU A 28 5.20 -0.94 -8.99
C GLU A 28 4.77 -2.39 -8.70
N VAL A 29 5.04 -2.88 -7.49
CA VAL A 29 4.69 -4.26 -7.09
C VAL A 29 3.27 -4.28 -6.52
N GLN A 30 2.38 -5.03 -7.19
CA GLN A 30 1.04 -5.29 -6.71
C GLN A 30 0.72 -6.79 -6.79
N GLU A 31 0.84 -7.47 -5.65
CA GLU A 31 0.52 -8.88 -5.45
C GLU A 31 -0.61 -9.00 -4.41
N SER A 32 -1.21 -10.19 -4.29
CA SER A 32 -2.34 -10.39 -3.35
C SER A 32 -1.98 -10.14 -1.88
N ASN A 33 -0.70 -10.25 -1.53
CA ASN A 33 -0.17 -10.17 -0.17
C ASN A 33 0.98 -9.16 -0.01
N ARG A 34 1.34 -8.44 -1.08
CA ARG A 34 2.40 -7.42 -1.06
C ARG A 34 2.02 -6.25 -1.96
N LEU A 35 2.28 -5.05 -1.46
CA LEU A 35 2.10 -3.83 -2.23
C LEU A 35 3.27 -2.90 -1.94
N GLU A 36 4.04 -2.55 -2.97
CA GLU A 36 5.16 -1.62 -2.86
C GLU A 36 5.08 -0.62 -4.01
N GLY A 37 5.15 0.67 -3.68
CA GLY A 37 5.27 1.70 -4.70
C GLY A 37 4.83 3.09 -4.27
N HIS A 38 4.64 3.96 -5.26
CA HIS A 38 4.28 5.36 -5.05
C HIS A 38 2.85 5.66 -5.45
N VAL A 39 2.24 6.56 -4.67
CA VAL A 39 0.96 7.20 -4.95
C VAL A 39 1.20 8.68 -5.19
N GLY A 40 0.63 9.23 -6.27
CA GLY A 40 0.80 10.64 -6.64
C GLY A 40 2.26 11.02 -6.89
N SER A 41 2.71 12.15 -6.35
CA SER A 41 4.10 12.62 -6.45
C SER A 41 5.08 11.91 -5.52
N GLY A 42 4.66 10.84 -4.82
CA GLY A 42 5.41 10.26 -3.72
C GLY A 42 5.39 11.13 -2.45
N GLY A 43 6.17 10.77 -1.43
CA GLY A 43 6.19 11.47 -0.14
C GLY A 43 6.65 10.60 1.02
N GLY A 44 6.03 10.79 2.19
CA GLY A 44 6.33 9.98 3.38
C GLY A 44 6.04 8.49 3.19
N LEU A 45 6.69 7.65 3.98
CA LEU A 45 6.53 6.19 3.92
C LEU A 45 5.37 5.73 4.80
N VAL A 46 4.44 4.99 4.20
CA VAL A 46 3.42 4.19 4.88
C VAL A 46 3.87 2.74 4.85
N GLN A 47 4.28 2.21 6.02
CA GLN A 47 4.71 0.82 6.14
C GLN A 47 3.79 0.04 7.07
N ALA A 48 3.36 -1.15 6.63
CA ALA A 48 2.63 -2.09 7.47
C ALA A 48 3.03 -3.52 7.17
N ARG A 49 3.27 -4.31 8.22
CA ARG A 49 3.68 -5.73 8.10
C ARG A 49 2.91 -6.59 9.09
N THR A 50 2.48 -7.75 8.65
CA THR A 50 1.82 -8.74 9.50
C THR A 50 2.14 -10.16 9.03
N SER A 51 2.10 -11.13 9.95
CA SER A 51 2.31 -12.54 9.62
C SER A 51 1.01 -13.23 9.23
N ASN A 52 -0.08 -13.00 9.95
CA ASN A 52 -1.33 -13.78 9.84
C ASN A 52 -2.59 -12.92 9.62
N GLY A 53 -2.44 -11.60 9.49
CA GLY A 53 -3.56 -10.68 9.27
C GLY A 53 -3.68 -10.19 7.83
N SER A 54 -4.81 -9.59 7.49
CA SER A 54 -4.92 -8.79 6.27
C SER A 54 -4.58 -7.33 6.56
N ILE A 55 -4.06 -6.63 5.57
CA ILE A 55 -3.79 -5.19 5.60
C ILE A 55 -4.78 -4.53 4.65
N GLU A 56 -5.52 -3.55 5.15
CA GLU A 56 -6.39 -2.70 4.34
C GLU A 56 -6.01 -1.25 4.60
N VAL A 57 -5.69 -0.51 3.52
CA VAL A 57 -5.38 0.92 3.60
C VAL A 57 -6.39 1.65 2.73
N LYS A 58 -7.05 2.66 3.32
CA LYS A 58 -8.09 3.46 2.65
C LYS A 58 -7.75 4.93 2.59
N MET A 59 -8.28 5.61 1.59
CA MET A 59 -8.27 7.06 1.51
C MET A 59 -9.58 7.67 2.00
N ASP A 60 -9.45 8.65 2.91
CA ASP A 60 -10.57 9.48 3.42
C ASP A 60 -10.48 10.89 2.83
#